data_AF-A0A0L9UY89-F1
#
_entry.id   AF-A0A0L9UY89-F1
#
_cell.length_a   1.000
_cell.length_b   1.000
_cell.length_c   1.000
_cell.angle_alpha   90.00
_cell.angle_beta   90.00
_cell.angle_gamma   90.00
#
_symmetry.space_group_name_H-M   'P 1'
#
loop_
_entity.id
_entity.type
_entity.pdbx_description
1 polymer ?
#
loop_
_entity_poly.entity_id
_entity_poly.type
_entity_poly.pdbx_seq_one_letter_code
_entity_poly.pdbx_strand_id
1 'polypeptide(L)'
;MRVMEAQGVRRVSVAGLSYGGFVAYCMAAMERETVVVEKVVVCGSGVCMEERDVKEGLFPVTDLDEAASILVPQTPNKLKELVRYSFFKPTLFSWFPSCFLHDFIETMCRDYEQEKRELIKALVKDRKLSDIPKISQPTLIIWGEHDQVFPLELGHRLKRHLGDNAQLVVIKKAGHAFCAEKANEFFSIFKSYLLDFQVPAEVSPSNV
;
A
#
# COMPACT_ATOMS: atom_id res chain seq x y z
N MET A 1 6.65 2.50 -16.80
CA MET A 1 6.15 1.45 -17.72
C MET A 1 7.22 0.79 -18.60
N ARG A 2 8.48 1.29 -18.67
CA ARG A 2 9.53 0.75 -19.58
C ARG A 2 9.80 -0.75 -19.48
N VAL A 3 9.77 -1.34 -18.28
CA VAL A 3 9.97 -2.79 -18.10
C VAL A 3 8.84 -3.58 -18.77
N MET A 4 7.59 -3.13 -18.64
CA MET A 4 6.44 -3.76 -19.28
C MET A 4 6.53 -3.69 -20.80
N GLU A 5 6.91 -2.52 -21.33
CA GLU A 5 7.16 -2.32 -22.77
C GLU A 5 8.25 -3.27 -23.28
N ALA A 6 9.37 -3.38 -22.55
CA ALA A 6 10.47 -4.27 -22.90
C ALA A 6 10.08 -5.76 -22.86
N GLN A 7 9.09 -6.13 -22.04
CA GLN A 7 8.54 -7.49 -21.96
C GLN A 7 7.33 -7.70 -22.91
N GLY A 8 6.98 -6.71 -23.73
CA GLY A 8 5.85 -6.80 -24.66
C GLY A 8 4.47 -6.79 -23.99
N VAL A 9 4.38 -6.38 -22.73
CA VAL A 9 3.12 -6.30 -21.98
C VAL A 9 2.35 -5.06 -22.40
N ARG A 10 1.16 -5.25 -22.96
CA ARG A 10 0.28 -4.16 -23.44
C ARG A 10 -0.88 -3.84 -22.51
N ARG A 11 -1.32 -4.81 -21.71
CA ARG A 11 -2.41 -4.68 -20.74
C ARG A 11 -1.96 -5.31 -19.42
N VAL A 12 -2.24 -4.64 -18.32
CA VAL A 12 -1.80 -5.09 -17.00
C VAL A 12 -2.78 -4.68 -15.90
N SER A 13 -2.96 -5.56 -14.93
CA SER A 13 -3.51 -5.19 -13.63
C SER A 13 -2.36 -4.96 -12.65
N VAL A 14 -2.35 -3.82 -11.99
CA VAL A 14 -1.29 -3.46 -11.03
C VAL A 14 -1.78 -3.59 -9.61
N ALA A 15 -0.97 -4.17 -8.74
CA ALA A 15 -1.29 -4.36 -7.34
C ALA A 15 -0.09 -4.02 -6.48
N GLY A 16 -0.33 -3.44 -5.32
CA GLY A 16 0.75 -3.08 -4.41
C GLY A 16 0.32 -2.97 -2.96
N LEU A 17 1.18 -3.48 -2.08
CA LEU A 17 1.09 -3.36 -0.64
C LEU A 17 2.01 -2.24 -0.15
N SER A 18 1.54 -1.43 0.81
CA SER A 18 2.36 -0.40 1.45
C SER A 18 2.91 0.58 0.40
N TYR A 19 4.22 0.82 0.37
CA TYR A 19 4.87 1.65 -0.66
C TYR A 19 4.57 1.17 -2.09
N GLY A 20 4.44 -0.15 -2.30
CA GLY A 20 4.06 -0.71 -3.60
C GLY A 20 2.68 -0.26 -4.05
N GLY A 21 1.75 -0.01 -3.12
CA GLY A 21 0.41 0.53 -3.44
C GLY A 21 0.47 1.96 -3.96
N PHE A 22 1.39 2.76 -3.42
CA PHE A 22 1.69 4.10 -3.93
C PHE A 22 2.27 4.03 -5.35
N VAL A 23 3.24 3.15 -5.57
CA VAL A 23 3.80 2.93 -6.90
C VAL A 23 2.74 2.46 -7.89
N ALA A 24 1.88 1.51 -7.52
CA ALA A 24 0.79 1.02 -8.36
C ALA A 24 -0.19 2.14 -8.74
N TYR A 25 -0.53 3.01 -7.79
CA TYR A 25 -1.38 4.18 -8.03
C TYR A 25 -0.72 5.17 -9.00
N CYS A 26 0.55 5.52 -8.78
CA CYS A 26 1.31 6.39 -9.68
C CYS A 26 1.44 5.78 -11.08
N MET A 27 1.62 4.46 -11.19
CA MET A 27 1.66 3.78 -12.49
C MET A 27 0.35 3.90 -13.25
N ALA A 28 -0.79 3.79 -12.56
CA ALA A 28 -2.11 4.02 -13.16
C ALA A 28 -2.34 5.47 -13.58
N ALA A 29 -1.88 6.44 -12.76
CA ALA A 29 -1.93 7.85 -13.09
C ALA A 29 -1.00 8.25 -14.27
N MET A 30 0.06 7.47 -14.49
CA MET A 30 1.04 7.65 -15.57
C MET A 30 0.81 6.66 -16.73
N GLU A 31 -0.43 6.18 -16.89
CA GLU A 31 -0.81 5.29 -18.00
C GLU A 31 -0.33 5.86 -19.35
N ARG A 32 0.08 4.97 -20.25
CA ARG A 32 0.57 5.31 -21.58
C ARG A 32 -0.21 4.53 -22.63
N GLU A 33 -0.29 5.07 -23.85
CA GLU A 33 -0.93 4.38 -24.97
C GLU A 33 -0.35 2.99 -25.24
N THR A 34 0.93 2.77 -24.93
CA THR A 34 1.64 1.50 -25.12
C THR A 34 1.30 0.44 -24.07
N VAL A 35 0.90 0.85 -22.85
CA VAL A 35 0.60 -0.05 -21.74
C VAL A 35 -0.61 0.46 -20.97
N VAL A 36 -1.73 -0.24 -21.15
CA VAL A 36 -3.01 0.07 -20.50
C VAL A 36 -3.07 -0.58 -19.13
N VAL A 37 -3.43 0.19 -18.11
CA VAL A 37 -3.69 -0.31 -16.76
C VAL A 37 -5.17 -0.60 -16.63
N GLU A 38 -5.54 -1.86 -16.47
CA GLU A 38 -6.94 -2.28 -16.49
C GLU A 38 -7.60 -2.20 -15.11
N LYS A 39 -6.84 -2.56 -14.09
CA LYS A 39 -7.29 -2.63 -12.70
C LYS A 39 -6.15 -2.23 -11.78
N VAL A 40 -6.51 -1.59 -10.67
CA VAL A 40 -5.57 -1.21 -9.62
C VAL A 40 -5.99 -1.88 -8.32
N VAL A 41 -5.03 -2.43 -7.57
CA VAL A 41 -5.24 -2.89 -6.19
C VAL A 41 -4.28 -2.16 -5.26
N VAL A 42 -4.83 -1.39 -4.32
CA VAL A 42 -4.08 -0.65 -3.30
C VAL A 42 -4.32 -1.30 -1.95
N CYS A 43 -3.25 -1.84 -1.36
CA CYS A 43 -3.29 -2.53 -0.08
C CYS A 43 -2.55 -1.71 0.97
N GLY A 44 -3.24 -1.23 2.02
CA GLY A 44 -2.64 -0.53 3.17
C GLY A 44 -1.55 0.48 2.78
N SER A 45 -1.87 1.59 2.12
CA SER A 45 -0.84 2.44 1.46
C SER A 45 -1.03 3.92 1.73
N GLY A 46 0.08 4.66 1.89
CA GLY A 46 0.07 6.12 2.08
C GLY A 46 -0.34 6.96 0.86
N VAL A 47 -1.17 6.45 -0.07
CA VAL A 47 -1.58 7.17 -1.29
C VAL A 47 -2.22 8.52 -0.97
N CYS A 48 -3.09 8.60 0.05
CA CYS A 48 -3.77 9.84 0.45
C CYS A 48 -3.20 10.46 1.74
N MET A 49 -1.93 10.19 2.03
CA MET A 49 -1.23 10.75 3.18
C MET A 49 -0.72 12.16 2.88
N GLU A 50 -0.91 13.06 3.85
CA GLU A 50 -0.44 14.45 3.82
C GLU A 50 0.55 14.71 4.96
N GLU A 51 1.37 15.75 4.83
CA GLU A 51 2.32 16.13 5.87
C GLU A 51 1.65 16.48 7.21
N ARG A 52 0.45 17.09 7.16
CA ARG A 52 -0.33 17.41 8.36
C ARG A 52 -0.75 16.16 9.14
N ASP A 53 -0.94 15.02 8.48
CA ASP A 53 -1.38 13.80 9.16
C ASP A 53 -0.31 13.30 10.14
N VAL A 54 0.97 13.51 9.81
CA VAL A 54 2.08 13.19 10.71
C VAL A 54 2.13 14.19 11.87
N LYS A 55 1.96 15.48 11.59
CA LYS A 55 1.98 16.54 12.61
C LYS A 55 0.80 16.50 13.57
N GLU A 56 -0.37 16.08 13.08
CA GLU A 56 -1.62 15.99 13.84
C GLU A 56 -1.78 14.64 14.58
N GLY A 57 -0.75 13.78 14.55
CA GLY A 57 -0.72 12.54 15.33
C GLY A 57 -1.63 11.45 14.80
N LEU A 58 -1.92 11.43 13.49
CA LEU A 58 -2.62 10.31 12.86
C LEU A 58 -1.83 9.01 13.06
N PHE A 59 -0.50 9.12 13.16
CA PHE A 59 0.41 8.01 13.41
C PHE A 59 0.89 8.01 14.86
N PRO A 60 1.20 6.83 15.42
CA PRO A 60 1.68 6.68 16.80
C PRO A 60 3.16 7.08 16.99
N VAL A 61 3.73 7.88 16.09
CA VAL A 61 5.15 8.28 16.06
C VAL A 61 5.26 9.80 16.13
N THR A 62 6.37 10.29 16.69
CA THR A 62 6.58 11.72 16.97
C THR A 62 6.92 12.54 15.74
N ASP A 63 7.67 11.97 14.78
CA ASP A 63 8.04 12.62 13.53
C ASP A 63 8.35 11.62 12.39
N LEU A 64 8.73 12.15 11.22
CA LEU A 64 9.08 11.36 10.03
C LEU A 64 10.40 10.59 10.16
N ASP A 65 11.36 11.09 10.95
CA ASP A 65 12.64 10.42 11.17
C ASP A 65 12.44 9.18 12.04
N GLU A 66 11.61 9.29 13.07
CA GLU A 66 11.18 8.16 13.89
C GLU A 66 10.42 7.13 13.04
N ALA A 67 9.44 7.57 12.23
CA ALA A 67 8.70 6.70 11.32
C ALA A 67 9.65 5.93 10.38
N ALA A 68 10.60 6.63 9.75
CA ALA A 68 11.59 6.01 8.87
C ALA A 68 12.49 5.02 9.62
N SER A 69 12.84 5.30 10.88
CA SER A 69 13.64 4.40 11.73
C SER A 69 12.93 3.09 12.11
N ILE A 70 11.60 3.14 12.21
CA ILE A 70 10.77 1.97 12.52
C ILE A 70 10.53 1.16 11.25
N LEU A 71 10.22 1.82 10.13
CA LEU A 71 9.96 1.17 8.84
C LEU A 71 11.21 0.56 8.20
N VAL A 72 12.40 1.10 8.49
CA VAL A 72 13.70 0.57 8.07
C VAL A 72 14.54 0.21 9.31
N PRO A 73 14.15 -0.85 10.05
CA PRO A 73 14.76 -1.16 11.34
C PRO A 73 16.19 -1.68 11.16
N GLN A 74 17.13 -1.10 11.91
CA GLN A 74 18.53 -1.54 11.96
C GLN A 74 18.90 -2.28 13.25
N THR A 75 17.94 -2.44 14.17
CA THR A 75 18.15 -3.16 15.43
C THR A 75 16.97 -4.10 15.72
N PRO A 76 17.20 -5.21 16.46
CA PRO A 76 16.11 -6.11 16.86
C PRO A 76 14.98 -5.42 17.63
N ASN A 77 15.29 -4.38 18.41
CA ASN A 77 14.27 -3.60 19.13
C ASN A 77 13.41 -2.79 18.17
N LYS A 78 14.00 -2.11 17.18
CA LYS A 78 13.23 -1.40 16.14
C LYS A 78 12.42 -2.36 15.27
N LEU A 79 12.93 -3.56 14.98
CA LEU A 79 12.15 -4.58 14.29
C LEU A 79 10.96 -5.06 15.13
N LYS A 80 11.13 -5.22 16.45
CA LYS A 80 10.01 -5.53 17.36
C LYS A 80 8.99 -4.40 17.37
N GLU A 81 9.39 -3.13 17.33
CA GLU A 81 8.49 -1.99 17.18
C GLU A 81 7.71 -2.06 15.86
N LEU A 82 8.39 -2.29 14.73
CA LEU A 82 7.75 -2.44 13.41
C LEU A 82 6.67 -3.52 13.44
N VAL A 83 6.98 -4.68 14.03
CA VAL A 83 6.03 -5.79 14.13
C VAL A 83 4.84 -5.43 15.00
N ARG A 84 5.05 -4.69 16.10
CA ARG A 84 3.95 -4.23 16.98
C ARG A 84 3.00 -3.29 16.26
N TYR A 85 3.51 -2.41 15.40
CA TYR A 85 2.67 -1.53 14.57
C TYR A 85 2.03 -2.26 13.39
N SER A 86 2.69 -3.29 12.87
CA SER A 86 2.22 -4.00 11.68
C SER A 86 1.15 -5.05 11.96
N PHE A 87 1.17 -5.70 13.12
CA PHE A 87 0.27 -6.81 13.45
C PHE A 87 -0.82 -6.38 14.44
N PHE A 88 -2.04 -6.86 14.25
CA PHE A 88 -3.12 -6.64 15.23
C PHE A 88 -2.82 -7.33 16.57
N LYS A 89 -2.23 -8.54 16.53
CA LYS A 89 -1.81 -9.28 17.74
C LYS A 89 -0.39 -9.82 17.58
N PRO A 90 0.65 -9.05 17.97
CA PRO A 90 2.05 -9.41 17.77
C PRO A 90 2.58 -10.45 18.78
N THR A 91 1.71 -11.14 19.53
CA THR A 91 2.08 -11.93 20.72
C THR A 91 3.09 -13.03 20.45
N LEU A 92 3.07 -13.62 19.24
CA LEU A 92 4.01 -14.65 18.83
C LEU A 92 5.41 -14.11 18.52
N PHE A 93 5.52 -12.87 18.06
CA PHE A 93 6.78 -12.28 17.62
C PHE A 93 7.61 -11.70 18.77
N SER A 94 6.96 -11.37 19.90
CA SER A 94 7.68 -10.91 21.10
C SER A 94 8.65 -11.94 21.68
N TRP A 95 8.44 -13.22 21.41
CA TRP A 95 9.28 -14.34 21.87
C TRP A 95 10.36 -14.77 20.86
N PHE A 96 10.49 -14.10 19.70
CA PHE A 96 11.49 -14.48 18.71
C PHE A 96 12.92 -14.25 19.23
N PRO A 97 13.83 -15.23 19.09
CA PRO A 97 15.24 -15.05 19.44
C PRO A 97 15.88 -13.93 18.63
N SER A 98 16.80 -13.19 19.24
CA SER A 98 17.44 -12.02 18.62
C SER A 98 18.25 -12.35 17.36
N CYS A 99 18.79 -13.56 17.24
CA CYS A 99 19.54 -13.98 16.05
C CYS A 99 18.67 -13.96 14.78
N PHE A 100 17.46 -14.51 14.81
CA PHE A 100 16.54 -14.47 13.67
C PHE A 100 16.11 -13.04 13.30
N LEU A 101 15.97 -12.16 14.30
CA LEU A 101 15.69 -10.75 14.07
C LEU A 101 16.88 -10.05 13.38
N HIS A 102 18.10 -10.44 13.74
CA HIS A 102 19.32 -9.94 13.12
C HIS A 102 19.45 -10.39 11.66
N ASP A 103 19.21 -11.68 11.39
CA ASP A 103 19.24 -12.24 10.03
C ASP A 103 18.21 -11.56 9.12
N PHE A 104 17.01 -11.29 9.64
CA PHE A 104 15.98 -10.55 8.93
C PHE A 104 16.46 -9.14 8.57
N ILE A 105 17.05 -8.41 9.52
CA ILE A 105 17.57 -7.05 9.30
C ILE A 105 18.70 -7.08 8.26
N GLU A 106 19.62 -8.02 8.40
CA GLU A 106 20.75 -8.16 7.49
C GLU A 106 20.30 -8.43 6.05
N THR A 107 19.29 -9.29 5.87
CA THR A 107 18.78 -9.66 4.54
C THR A 107 17.87 -8.60 3.93
N MET A 108 16.99 -7.99 4.73
CA MET A 108 15.89 -7.15 4.22
C MET A 108 16.15 -5.65 4.36
N CYS A 109 16.93 -5.23 5.35
CA CYS A 109 17.00 -3.84 5.80
C CYS A 109 18.38 -3.19 5.63
N ARG A 110 19.47 -3.96 5.62
CA ARG A 110 20.84 -3.42 5.59
C ARG A 110 21.19 -2.76 4.26
N ASP A 111 20.80 -3.36 3.15
CA ASP A 111 21.09 -2.80 1.82
C ASP A 111 20.25 -1.55 1.56
N TYR A 112 20.91 -0.51 1.02
CA TYR A 112 20.29 0.76 0.62
C TYR A 112 19.47 1.43 1.74
N GLU A 113 19.96 1.36 2.98
CA GLU A 113 19.25 1.91 4.15
C GLU A 113 18.90 3.39 3.95
N GLN A 114 19.88 4.20 3.55
CA GLN A 114 19.71 5.64 3.42
C GLN A 114 18.66 5.94 2.36
N GLU A 115 18.73 5.29 1.21
CA GLU A 115 17.79 5.46 0.10
C GLU A 115 16.37 5.05 0.52
N LYS A 116 16.21 3.94 1.25
CA LYS A 116 14.91 3.50 1.77
C LYS A 116 14.31 4.54 2.72
N ARG A 117 15.11 5.12 3.61
CA ARG A 117 14.67 6.18 4.53
C ARG A 117 14.26 7.44 3.78
N GLU A 118 15.04 7.86 2.80
CA GLU A 118 14.71 9.03 1.99
C GLU A 118 13.45 8.83 1.14
N LEU A 119 13.19 7.60 0.64
CA LEU A 119 11.93 7.28 -0.03
C LEU A 119 10.71 7.44 0.88
N ILE A 120 10.82 7.03 2.15
CA ILE A 120 9.74 7.19 3.14
C ILE A 120 9.48 8.67 3.41
N LYS A 121 10.54 9.46 3.61
CA LYS A 121 10.42 10.91 3.84
C LYS A 121 9.81 11.62 2.63
N ALA A 122 10.26 11.27 1.43
CA ALA A 122 9.78 11.85 0.18
C ALA A 122 8.31 11.51 -0.10
N LEU A 123 7.78 10.41 0.43
CA LEU A 123 6.37 10.04 0.27
C LEU A 123 5.41 11.05 0.90
N VAL A 124 5.86 11.77 1.93
CA VAL A 124 5.03 12.68 2.73
C VAL A 124 5.33 14.15 2.43
N LYS A 125 6.59 14.45 2.09
CA LYS A 125 7.07 15.81 1.87
C LYS A 125 6.26 16.55 0.81
N ASP A 126 5.79 17.75 1.16
CA ASP A 126 5.05 18.68 0.29
C ASP A 126 3.75 18.09 -0.32
N ARG A 127 3.24 16.99 0.23
CA ARG A 127 2.13 16.26 -0.36
C ARG A 127 0.79 16.74 0.15
N LYS A 128 -0.12 17.04 -0.80
CA LYS A 128 -1.49 17.43 -0.54
C LYS A 128 -2.45 16.52 -1.29
N LEU A 129 -3.59 16.21 -0.66
CA LEU A 129 -4.64 15.38 -1.25
C LEU A 129 -5.22 16.00 -2.52
N SER A 130 -5.22 17.34 -2.62
CA SER A 130 -5.65 18.07 -3.82
C SER A 130 -4.80 17.77 -5.06
N ASP A 131 -3.55 17.37 -4.86
CA ASP A 131 -2.57 17.22 -5.94
C ASP A 131 -2.48 15.76 -6.40
N ILE A 132 -3.24 14.86 -5.75
CA ILE A 132 -3.29 13.44 -6.11
C ILE A 132 -4.16 13.28 -7.36
N PRO A 133 -3.62 12.72 -8.46
CA PRO A 133 -4.38 12.54 -9.69
C PRO A 133 -5.52 11.55 -9.49
N LYS A 134 -6.74 11.93 -9.88
CA LYS A 134 -7.88 11.00 -9.84
C LYS A 134 -7.81 10.02 -11.00
N ILE A 135 -7.41 8.77 -10.70
CA ILE A 135 -7.35 7.69 -11.67
C ILE A 135 -8.75 7.22 -12.10
N SER A 136 -8.91 6.85 -13.38
CA SER A 136 -10.17 6.37 -13.95
C SER A 136 -10.34 4.85 -13.84
N GLN A 137 -9.24 4.13 -13.62
CA GLN A 137 -9.20 2.68 -13.55
C GLN A 137 -10.02 2.16 -12.36
N PRO A 138 -10.78 1.06 -12.53
CA PRO A 138 -11.38 0.34 -11.43
C PRO A 138 -10.34 0.01 -10.36
N THR A 139 -10.61 0.40 -9.11
CA THR A 139 -9.66 0.31 -8.02
C THR A 139 -10.22 -0.47 -6.84
N LEU A 140 -9.56 -1.57 -6.45
CA LEU A 140 -9.81 -2.22 -5.18
C LEU A 140 -8.87 -1.66 -4.11
N ILE A 141 -9.43 -1.26 -2.98
CA ILE A 141 -8.70 -0.80 -1.81
C ILE A 141 -8.89 -1.86 -0.72
N ILE A 142 -7.80 -2.43 -0.21
CA ILE A 142 -7.83 -3.43 0.87
C ILE A 142 -7.08 -2.89 2.08
N TRP A 143 -7.68 -3.01 3.26
CA TRP A 143 -7.08 -2.46 4.47
C TRP A 143 -7.31 -3.34 5.70
N GLY A 144 -6.35 -3.33 6.63
CA GLY A 144 -6.55 -3.89 7.97
C GLY A 144 -7.34 -2.92 8.84
N GLU A 145 -8.33 -3.43 9.58
CA GLU A 145 -9.14 -2.63 10.52
C GLU A 145 -8.30 -1.89 11.58
N HIS A 146 -7.18 -2.48 11.99
CA HIS A 146 -6.29 -1.97 13.03
C HIS A 146 -4.89 -1.65 12.50
N ASP A 147 -4.78 -1.26 11.23
CA ASP A 147 -3.51 -0.82 10.65
C ASP A 147 -3.00 0.43 11.38
N GLN A 148 -1.87 0.30 12.09
CA GLN A 148 -1.21 1.41 12.79
C GLN A 148 -0.05 2.01 11.98
N VAL A 149 0.34 1.36 10.87
CA VAL A 149 1.38 1.87 9.97
C VAL A 149 0.76 2.89 9.02
N PHE A 150 -0.38 2.57 8.42
CA PHE A 150 -1.22 3.49 7.68
C PHE A 150 -2.66 3.38 8.19
N PRO A 151 -3.13 4.32 9.02
CA PRO A 151 -4.47 4.26 9.60
C PRO A 151 -5.57 4.10 8.57
N LEU A 152 -6.58 3.30 8.89
CA LEU A 152 -7.73 2.96 8.01
C LEU A 152 -8.41 4.20 7.39
N GLU A 153 -8.38 5.32 8.09
CA GLU A 153 -8.90 6.60 7.60
C GLU A 153 -8.28 6.99 6.24
N LEU A 154 -7.01 6.66 5.97
CA LEU A 154 -6.39 6.88 4.66
C LEU A 154 -7.05 6.06 3.54
N GLY A 155 -7.48 4.83 3.84
CA GLY A 155 -8.26 4.00 2.93
C GLY A 155 -9.64 4.60 2.65
N HIS A 156 -10.30 5.14 3.68
CA HIS A 156 -11.56 5.87 3.51
C HIS A 156 -11.40 7.15 2.69
N ARG A 157 -10.33 7.92 2.91
CA ARG A 157 -10.01 9.10 2.10
C ARG A 157 -9.79 8.75 0.64
N LEU A 158 -9.04 7.68 0.36
CA LEU A 158 -8.81 7.21 -1.01
C LEU A 158 -10.13 6.80 -1.68
N LYS A 159 -11.00 6.07 -0.98
CA LYS A 159 -12.35 5.74 -1.48
C LYS A 159 -13.17 7.00 -1.77
N ARG A 160 -13.17 8.00 -0.89
CA ARG A 160 -13.88 9.28 -1.12
C ARG A 160 -13.32 10.04 -2.33
N HIS A 161 -11.99 10.06 -2.48
CA HIS A 161 -11.32 10.72 -3.59
C HIS A 161 -11.66 10.07 -4.94
N LEU A 162 -11.65 8.73 -5.01
CA LEU A 162 -11.94 7.99 -6.23
C LEU A 162 -13.44 7.87 -6.53
N GLY A 163 -14.32 7.97 -5.53
CA GLY A 163 -15.76 7.83 -5.72
C GLY A 163 -16.12 6.42 -6.16
N ASP A 164 -17.05 6.28 -7.12
CA ASP A 164 -17.63 5.00 -7.52
C ASP A 164 -16.65 4.06 -8.24
N ASN A 165 -15.53 4.59 -8.75
CA ASN A 165 -14.48 3.78 -9.38
C ASN A 165 -13.72 2.89 -8.38
N ALA A 166 -13.88 3.11 -7.08
CA ALA A 166 -13.18 2.36 -6.05
C ALA A 166 -14.10 1.51 -5.17
N GLN A 167 -13.63 0.34 -4.75
CA GLN A 167 -14.26 -0.45 -3.70
C GLN A 167 -13.30 -0.57 -2.51
N LEU A 168 -13.77 -0.28 -1.30
CA LEU A 168 -12.99 -0.49 -0.08
C LEU A 168 -13.46 -1.77 0.63
N VAL A 169 -12.51 -2.67 0.90
CA VAL A 169 -12.70 -3.87 1.70
C VAL A 169 -11.82 -3.79 2.94
N VAL A 170 -12.45 -3.88 4.11
CA VAL A 170 -11.76 -3.83 5.41
C VAL A 170 -11.70 -5.23 5.99
N ILE A 171 -10.49 -5.73 6.20
CA ILE A 171 -10.22 -7.02 6.84
C ILE A 171 -10.27 -6.83 8.35
N LYS A 172 -11.23 -7.50 8.98
CA LYS A 172 -11.53 -7.36 10.41
C LYS A 172 -10.45 -8.02 11.26
N LYS A 173 -10.15 -7.42 12.42
CA LYS A 173 -9.15 -7.95 13.38
C LYS A 173 -7.79 -8.21 12.73
N ALA A 174 -7.32 -7.29 11.90
CA ALA A 174 -6.03 -7.35 11.20
C ALA A 174 -5.34 -5.98 11.18
N GLY A 175 -4.01 -5.97 11.28
CA GLY A 175 -3.17 -4.78 11.18
C GLY A 175 -2.68 -4.56 9.74
N HIS A 176 -1.57 -3.83 9.58
CA HIS A 176 -0.92 -3.60 8.29
C HIS A 176 -0.51 -4.90 7.58
N ALA A 177 -0.08 -5.90 8.36
CA ALA A 177 0.33 -7.22 7.88
C ALA A 177 -0.88 -8.15 7.63
N PHE A 178 -2.04 -7.62 7.24
CA PHE A 178 -3.26 -8.40 6.99
C PHE A 178 -3.07 -9.50 5.94
N CYS A 179 -2.14 -9.32 4.98
CA CYS A 179 -1.79 -10.35 4.01
C CYS A 179 -1.14 -11.59 4.65
N ALA A 180 -0.51 -11.44 5.82
CA ALA A 180 0.04 -12.53 6.62
C ALA A 180 -0.96 -13.00 7.70
N GLU A 181 -1.61 -12.07 8.42
CA GLU A 181 -2.54 -12.40 9.51
C GLU A 181 -3.83 -13.08 9.03
N LYS A 182 -4.30 -12.71 7.83
CA LYS A 182 -5.57 -13.14 7.24
C LYS A 182 -5.38 -13.58 5.79
N ALA A 183 -4.29 -14.32 5.52
CA ALA A 183 -3.88 -14.70 4.16
C ALA A 183 -5.01 -15.27 3.31
N ASN A 184 -5.79 -16.23 3.82
CA ASN A 184 -6.88 -16.85 3.05
C ASN A 184 -7.98 -15.85 2.65
N GLU A 185 -8.37 -14.97 3.57
CA GLU A 185 -9.38 -13.93 3.33
C GLU A 185 -8.85 -12.91 2.32
N PHE A 186 -7.62 -12.42 2.53
CA PHE A 186 -6.92 -11.51 1.62
C PHE A 186 -6.83 -12.10 0.20
N PHE A 187 -6.33 -13.33 0.05
CA PHE A 187 -6.18 -13.96 -1.25
C PHE A 187 -7.53 -14.26 -1.93
N SER A 188 -8.57 -14.59 -1.16
CA SER A 188 -9.92 -14.75 -1.70
C SER A 188 -10.44 -13.46 -2.32
N ILE A 189 -10.34 -12.34 -1.59
CA ILE A 189 -10.74 -11.00 -2.07
C ILE A 189 -9.90 -10.61 -3.30
N PHE A 190 -8.58 -10.77 -3.19
CA PHE A 190 -7.62 -10.38 -4.22
C PHE A 190 -7.86 -11.15 -5.54
N LYS A 191 -8.00 -12.47 -5.47
CA LYS A 191 -8.28 -13.31 -6.63
C LYS A 191 -9.62 -12.99 -7.24
N SER A 192 -10.67 -12.85 -6.44
CA SER A 192 -12.01 -12.57 -6.96
C SER A 192 -12.04 -11.25 -7.74
N TYR A 193 -11.37 -10.20 -7.23
CA TYR A 193 -11.30 -8.94 -7.97
C TYR A 193 -10.51 -9.03 -9.29
N LEU A 194 -9.36 -9.71 -9.26
CA LEU A 194 -8.53 -9.82 -10.46
C LEU A 194 -9.14 -10.73 -11.53
N LEU A 195 -9.76 -11.84 -11.12
CA LEU A 195 -10.26 -12.89 -12.02
C LEU A 195 -11.74 -12.69 -12.39
N ASP A 196 -12.59 -12.29 -11.44
CA ASP A 196 -14.05 -12.29 -11.63
C ASP A 196 -14.60 -10.91 -12.03
N PHE A 197 -13.88 -9.81 -11.78
CA PHE A 197 -14.36 -8.48 -12.17
C PHE A 197 -14.29 -8.30 -13.70
N GLN A 198 -15.44 -8.41 -14.35
CA GLN A 198 -15.60 -8.02 -15.76
C GLN A 198 -15.76 -6.50 -15.83
N VAL A 199 -14.95 -5.85 -16.67
CA VAL A 199 -15.18 -4.45 -17.07
C VAL A 199 -16.59 -4.38 -17.70
N PRO A 200 -17.45 -3.41 -17.35
CA PRO A 200 -18.70 -3.23 -18.06
C PRO A 200 -18.41 -3.10 -19.56
N ALA A 201 -19.04 -3.93 -20.39
CA ALA A 201 -18.87 -3.85 -21.83
C ALA A 201 -19.17 -2.43 -22.29
N GLU A 202 -18.30 -1.86 -23.13
CA GLU A 202 -18.56 -0.59 -23.80
C GLU A 202 -19.93 -0.67 -24.46
N VAL A 203 -20.84 0.23 -24.06
CA VAL A 203 -22.11 0.39 -24.75
C VAL A 203 -21.76 0.84 -26.16
N SER A 204 -21.92 -0.07 -27.12
CA SER A 204 -21.74 0.21 -28.53
C SER A 204 -22.66 1.40 -28.86
N PRO A 205 -22.20 2.43 -29.59
CA PRO A 205 -23.09 3.48 -30.03
C PRO A 205 -24.20 2.82 -30.84
N SER A 206 -25.42 2.96 -30.33
CA SER A 206 -26.63 2.56 -31.04
C SER A 206 -26.63 3.27 -32.38
N ASN A 207 -26.44 2.52 -33.47
CA ASN A 207 -26.65 3.01 -34.82
C ASN A 207 -28.11 3.46 -34.94
N VAL A 208 -28.32 4.77 -34.96
CA VAL A 208 -29.52 5.45 -35.47
C VAL A 208 -29.06 6.48 -36.47
#